data_AF-A0A2R3JYB3-F1
#
_entry.id   AF-A0A2R3JYB3-F1
#
_cell.length_a   1.000
_cell.length_b   1.000
_cell.length_c   1.000
_cell.angle_alpha   90.00
_cell.angle_beta   90.00
_cell.angle_gamma   90.00
#
_symmetry.space_group_name_H-M   'P 1'
#
loop_
_entity.id
_entity.type
_entity.pdbx_description
1 polymer ?
#
loop_
_entity_poly.entity_id
_entity_poly.type
_entity_poly.pdbx_seq_one_letter_code
_entity_poly.pdbx_strand_id
1 'polypeptide(L)'
;MQKIRHFLKGSVAELRWLNRQGQHGWQLTQVSGWRYHFSKQPIVAPILTEYVTTPTLTELVAAAQPVATYQFDQLGLAVVYFKAGPQQRTIMTDAPERLIVMRKAREQALNRLNAWAVGIWLLMCFAVILAGQTQLTAALVQRILSGVAVGTVVMLVGIVTGSLTAGRYHRQVRRLIQLTGDDQGTWKPTFHVLFHHQAQMPAVDQLAELGTWQLAMQNKAGDYYFDLQTNLSELEIKNSLLKMIKNQDFTVMSWLGLYPI
;
A
#
# COMPACT_ATOMS: atom_id res chain seq x y z
N MET A 1 6.42 -33.37 2.58
CA MET A 1 5.46 -32.91 1.55
C MET A 1 5.83 -31.50 1.11
N GLN A 2 5.79 -31.20 -0.19
CA GLN A 2 6.05 -29.86 -0.72
C GLN A 2 4.77 -29.25 -1.28
N LYS A 3 4.56 -27.94 -1.07
CA LYS A 3 3.43 -27.18 -1.66
C LYS A 3 3.94 -25.86 -2.23
N ILE A 4 3.34 -25.44 -3.35
CA ILE A 4 3.65 -24.17 -4.01
C ILE A 4 2.46 -23.23 -3.81
N ARG A 5 2.71 -22.07 -3.20
CA ARG A 5 1.70 -21.01 -3.03
C ARG A 5 2.33 -19.63 -3.10
N HIS A 6 1.57 -18.69 -3.65
CA HIS A 6 1.91 -17.28 -3.62
C HIS A 6 1.23 -16.60 -2.45
N PHE A 7 2.06 -16.13 -1.51
CA PHE A 7 1.64 -15.23 -0.46
C PHE A 7 2.70 -14.16 -0.25
N LEU A 8 2.29 -13.01 0.25
CA LEU A 8 3.21 -12.11 0.93
C LEU A 8 3.70 -12.82 2.20
N LYS A 9 5.01 -13.01 2.32
CA LYS A 9 5.64 -13.69 3.47
C LYS A 9 5.37 -12.91 4.75
N GLY A 10 4.99 -13.60 5.81
CA GLY A 10 4.57 -13.03 7.11
C GLY A 10 3.15 -12.46 7.11
N SER A 11 2.41 -12.54 6.00
CA SER A 11 1.05 -12.00 5.94
C SER A 11 0.04 -12.85 6.72
N VAL A 12 -1.04 -12.22 7.16
CA VAL A 12 -2.14 -12.89 7.88
C VAL A 12 -2.80 -14.00 7.03
N ALA A 13 -2.78 -13.85 5.70
CA ALA A 13 -3.31 -14.88 4.80
C ALA A 13 -2.39 -16.11 4.72
N GLU A 14 -1.08 -15.89 4.66
CA GLU A 14 -0.08 -16.96 4.74
C GLU A 14 -0.20 -17.72 6.06
N LEU A 15 -0.22 -17.00 7.18
CA LEU A 15 -0.29 -17.59 8.52
C LEU A 15 -1.53 -18.46 8.71
N ARG A 16 -2.70 -17.98 8.26
CA ARG A 16 -3.95 -18.76 8.28
C ARG A 16 -3.83 -20.03 7.45
N TRP A 17 -3.18 -19.96 6.29
CA TRP A 17 -2.97 -21.13 5.44
C TRP A 17 -2.01 -22.13 6.08
N LEU A 18 -0.89 -21.66 6.65
CA LEU A 18 0.09 -22.49 7.37
C LEU A 18 -0.54 -23.21 8.57
N ASN A 19 -1.29 -22.48 9.41
CA ASN A 19 -1.95 -23.06 10.58
C ASN A 19 -3.07 -24.04 10.19
N ARG A 20 -3.74 -23.83 9.05
CA ARG A 20 -4.66 -24.83 8.48
C ARG A 20 -3.93 -26.10 8.04
N GLN A 21 -2.71 -26.02 7.51
CA GLN A 21 -1.92 -27.23 7.24
C GLN A 21 -1.58 -27.98 8.53
N GLY A 22 -1.29 -27.23 9.60
CA GLY A 22 -1.02 -27.82 10.90
C GLY A 22 -2.20 -28.60 11.50
N GLN A 23 -3.43 -28.13 11.29
CA GLN A 23 -4.65 -28.88 11.65
C GLN A 23 -4.76 -30.24 10.95
N HIS A 24 -4.09 -30.42 9.83
CA HIS A 24 -4.04 -31.69 9.08
C HIS A 24 -2.78 -32.52 9.42
N GLY A 25 -2.07 -32.19 10.50
CA GLY A 25 -0.87 -32.91 10.95
C GLY A 25 0.43 -32.52 10.23
N TRP A 26 0.44 -31.41 9.47
CA TRP A 26 1.61 -30.96 8.70
C TRP A 26 2.29 -29.76 9.36
N GLN A 27 3.50 -29.98 9.88
CA GLN A 27 4.35 -28.94 10.46
C GLN A 27 5.26 -28.32 9.39
N LEU A 28 5.32 -26.99 9.32
CA LEU A 28 6.26 -26.26 8.46
C LEU A 28 7.71 -26.60 8.86
N THR A 29 8.60 -26.73 7.88
CA THR A 29 10.03 -27.03 8.08
C THR A 29 10.95 -26.12 7.30
N GLN A 30 10.50 -25.59 6.16
CA GLN A 30 11.29 -24.67 5.34
C GLN A 30 10.37 -23.83 4.45
N VAL A 31 10.81 -22.60 4.16
CA VAL A 31 10.21 -21.70 3.18
C VAL A 31 11.30 -21.28 2.20
N SER A 32 11.04 -21.39 0.90
CA SER A 32 11.99 -20.98 -0.15
C SER A 32 11.23 -20.38 -1.32
N GLY A 33 11.24 -19.05 -1.45
CA GLY A 33 10.44 -18.36 -2.46
C GLY A 33 8.97 -18.76 -2.31
N TRP A 34 8.37 -19.35 -3.34
CA TRP A 34 6.95 -19.79 -3.31
C TRP A 34 6.75 -21.23 -2.82
N ARG A 35 7.83 -21.93 -2.47
CA ARG A 35 7.82 -23.32 -2.03
C ARG A 35 7.79 -23.41 -0.51
N TYR A 36 6.96 -24.29 0.00
CA TYR A 36 6.81 -24.60 1.42
C TYR A 36 7.01 -26.09 1.63
N HIS A 37 7.86 -26.43 2.59
CA HIS A 37 8.18 -27.80 2.95
C HIS A 37 7.55 -28.14 4.29
N PHE A 38 6.84 -29.26 4.32
CA PHE A 38 6.16 -29.76 5.50
C PHE A 38 6.62 -31.16 5.85
N SER A 39 6.68 -31.44 7.15
CA SER A 39 6.85 -32.78 7.70
C SER A 39 5.61 -33.18 8.50
N LYS A 40 5.28 -34.47 8.51
CA LYS A 40 4.15 -34.98 9.29
C LYS A 40 4.60 -35.11 10.74
N GLN A 41 3.87 -34.47 11.67
CA GLN A 41 4.17 -34.55 13.10
C GLN A 41 2.91 -34.92 13.89
N PRO A 42 3.05 -35.71 14.97
CA PRO A 42 1.91 -36.13 15.80
C PRO A 42 1.31 -34.97 16.60
N ILE A 43 2.15 -34.03 17.04
CA ILE A 43 1.73 -32.79 17.72
C ILE A 43 2.26 -31.63 16.89
N VAL A 44 1.36 -30.79 16.38
CA VAL A 44 1.70 -29.64 15.54
C VAL A 44 1.48 -28.37 16.33
N ALA A 45 2.52 -27.55 16.46
CA ALA A 45 2.41 -26.24 17.08
C ALA A 45 1.96 -25.19 16.06
N PRO A 46 1.11 -24.21 16.46
CA PRO A 46 0.75 -23.12 15.58
C PRO A 46 2.01 -22.34 15.18
N ILE A 47 2.04 -21.84 13.95
CA ILE A 47 3.11 -20.96 13.49
C ILE A 47 2.74 -19.51 13.77
N LEU A 48 3.75 -18.74 14.20
CA LEU A 48 3.76 -17.29 14.29
C LEU A 48 4.83 -16.73 13.36
N THR A 49 4.64 -15.50 12.92
CA THR A 49 5.58 -14.80 12.04
C THR A 49 5.88 -13.42 12.56
N GLU A 50 7.15 -13.05 12.51
CA GLU A 50 7.64 -11.74 12.91
C GLU A 50 8.52 -11.16 11.80
N TYR A 51 8.34 -9.87 11.51
CA TYR A 51 9.24 -9.13 10.63
C TYR A 51 10.41 -8.57 11.45
N VAL A 52 11.64 -8.81 10.98
CA VAL A 52 12.86 -8.34 11.63
C VAL A 52 13.80 -7.73 10.60
N THR A 53 14.72 -6.89 11.05
CA THR A 53 15.80 -6.39 10.20
C THR A 53 16.84 -7.48 9.94
N THR A 54 17.57 -7.38 8.82
CA THR A 54 18.64 -8.35 8.48
C THR A 54 19.70 -8.50 9.60
N PRO A 55 20.15 -7.43 10.27
CA PRO A 55 21.06 -7.57 11.41
C PRO A 55 20.44 -8.34 12.58
N THR A 56 19.18 -8.07 12.93
CA THR A 56 18.49 -8.78 14.02
C THR A 56 18.27 -10.26 13.69
N LEU A 57 18.12 -10.61 12.40
CA LEU A 57 17.91 -11.98 11.97
C LEU A 57 19.03 -12.93 12.43
N THR A 58 20.29 -12.52 12.32
CA THR A 58 21.44 -13.39 12.68
C THR A 58 21.47 -13.69 14.17
N GLU A 59 21.21 -12.68 15.00
CA GLU A 59 21.10 -12.82 16.46
C GLU A 59 19.94 -13.75 16.84
N LEU A 60 18.80 -13.58 16.18
CA LEU A 60 17.57 -14.31 16.48
C LEU A 60 17.66 -15.79 16.03
N VAL A 61 18.30 -16.05 14.89
CA VAL A 61 18.59 -17.43 14.44
C VAL A 61 19.49 -18.15 15.44
N ALA A 62 20.51 -17.46 15.98
CA ALA A 62 21.40 -18.03 16.98
C ALA A 62 20.68 -18.31 18.32
N ALA A 63 19.79 -17.41 18.75
CA ALA A 63 19.14 -17.50 20.06
C ALA A 63 17.90 -18.41 20.10
N ALA A 64 17.01 -18.34 19.10
CA ALA A 64 15.66 -18.90 19.19
C ALA A 64 15.38 -20.07 18.23
N GLN A 65 16.34 -20.45 17.38
CA GLN A 65 16.24 -21.56 16.42
C GLN A 65 14.89 -21.61 15.69
N PRO A 66 14.61 -20.62 14.83
CA PRO A 66 13.32 -20.53 14.14
C PRO A 66 13.09 -21.72 13.23
N VAL A 67 11.81 -22.00 12.97
CA VAL A 67 11.37 -23.10 12.10
C VAL A 67 11.79 -22.85 10.65
N ALA A 68 11.69 -21.60 10.22
CA ALA A 68 12.08 -21.16 8.89
C ALA A 68 12.35 -19.66 8.93
N THR A 69 13.09 -19.19 7.93
CA THR A 69 13.33 -17.77 7.69
C THR A 69 13.13 -17.47 6.21
N TYR A 70 12.79 -16.23 5.89
CA TYR A 70 12.72 -15.73 4.53
C TYR A 70 13.21 -14.29 4.47
N GLN A 71 14.19 -14.00 3.63
CA GLN A 71 14.75 -12.66 3.48
C GLN A 71 14.16 -11.92 2.27
N PHE A 72 13.90 -10.63 2.45
CA PHE A 72 13.54 -9.72 1.37
C PHE A 72 14.77 -8.93 0.93
N ASP A 73 15.44 -9.39 -0.12
CA ASP A 73 16.71 -8.80 -0.61
C ASP A 73 16.63 -7.28 -0.82
N GLN A 74 15.51 -6.78 -1.34
CA GLN A 74 15.31 -5.37 -1.67
C GLN A 74 14.91 -4.49 -0.48
N LEU A 75 14.45 -5.08 0.63
CA LEU A 75 13.91 -4.33 1.76
C LEU A 75 14.84 -4.32 2.98
N GLY A 76 15.90 -5.13 2.98
CA GLY A 76 16.76 -5.30 4.17
C GLY A 76 16.03 -5.92 5.37
N LEU A 77 14.86 -6.51 5.14
CA LEU A 77 14.00 -7.14 6.14
C LEU A 77 13.92 -8.64 5.91
N ALA A 78 13.58 -9.39 6.96
CA ALA A 78 13.31 -10.81 6.91
C ALA A 78 12.04 -11.16 7.72
N VAL A 79 11.43 -12.29 7.38
CA VAL A 79 10.35 -12.91 8.14
C VAL A 79 10.91 -14.14 8.83
N VAL A 80 10.67 -14.23 10.13
CA VAL A 80 11.03 -15.38 10.94
C VAL A 80 9.77 -16.13 11.33
N TYR A 81 9.81 -17.46 11.21
CA TYR A 81 8.69 -18.34 11.53
C TYR A 81 8.99 -19.09 12.83
N PHE A 82 8.15 -18.92 13.84
CA PHE A 82 8.28 -19.60 15.14
C PHE A 82 7.13 -20.57 15.38
N LYS A 83 7.38 -21.60 16.20
CA LYS A 83 6.31 -22.36 16.83
C LYS A 83 5.79 -21.54 18.00
N ALA A 84 4.49 -21.31 18.08
CA ALA A 84 3.86 -20.64 19.20
C ALA A 84 4.05 -21.50 20.47
N GLY A 85 4.81 -20.99 21.44
CA GLY A 85 4.86 -21.54 22.79
C GLY A 85 3.63 -21.13 23.62
N PRO A 86 3.31 -21.86 24.71
CA PRO A 86 2.15 -21.58 25.58
C PRO A 86 2.19 -20.21 26.30
N GLN A 87 3.34 -19.52 26.33
CA GLN A 87 3.52 -18.19 26.94
C GLN A 87 3.94 -17.10 25.95
N GLN A 88 4.00 -17.40 24.65
CA GLN A 88 4.48 -16.44 23.66
C GLN A 88 3.39 -15.43 23.32
N ARG A 89 3.43 -14.29 24.03
CA ARG A 89 2.67 -13.08 23.69
C ARG A 89 2.91 -12.76 22.22
N THR A 90 1.84 -12.53 21.47
CA THR A 90 1.91 -11.93 20.14
C THR A 90 2.75 -10.65 20.23
N ILE A 91 4.00 -10.73 19.75
CA ILE A 91 4.93 -9.62 19.72
C ILE A 91 4.40 -8.67 18.63
N MET A 92 3.62 -7.67 19.04
CA MET A 92 3.15 -6.58 18.18
C MET A 92 4.27 -5.55 17.88
N THR A 93 5.50 -5.84 18.29
CA THR A 93 6.66 -4.95 18.15
C THR A 93 7.19 -4.86 16.72
N ASP A 94 6.71 -5.71 15.80
CA ASP A 94 7.10 -5.70 14.37
C ASP A 94 6.25 -4.76 13.50
N ALA A 95 5.41 -3.92 14.11
CA ALA A 95 4.53 -3.00 13.40
C ALA A 95 5.25 -2.07 12.39
N PRO A 96 6.43 -1.46 12.71
CA PRO A 96 7.11 -0.60 11.75
C PRO A 96 7.71 -1.39 10.57
N GLU A 97 8.33 -2.55 10.80
CA GLU A 97 8.86 -3.40 9.73
C GLU A 97 7.73 -3.93 8.84
N ARG A 98 6.63 -4.35 9.46
CA ARG A 98 5.42 -4.80 8.76
C ARG A 98 4.83 -3.69 7.90
N LEU A 99 4.87 -2.44 8.35
CA LEU A 99 4.41 -1.28 7.57
C LEU A 99 5.23 -1.10 6.29
N ILE A 100 6.56 -1.20 6.36
CA ILE A 100 7.46 -1.11 5.20
C ILE A 100 7.11 -2.19 4.17
N VAL A 101 6.99 -3.45 4.60
CA VAL A 101 6.65 -4.57 3.71
C VAL A 101 5.28 -4.37 3.07
N MET A 102 4.28 -3.92 3.84
CA MET A 102 2.92 -3.71 3.34
C MET A 102 2.81 -2.53 2.37
N ARG A 103 3.57 -1.44 2.59
CA ARG A 103 3.69 -0.33 1.64
C ARG A 103 4.24 -0.82 0.31
N LYS A 104 5.33 -1.60 0.32
CA LYS A 104 5.92 -2.15 -0.91
C LYS A 104 4.98 -3.12 -1.62
N ALA A 105 4.28 -3.98 -0.88
CA ALA A 105 3.30 -4.89 -1.44
C ALA A 105 2.14 -4.16 -2.13
N ARG A 106 1.66 -3.06 -1.52
CA ARG A 106 0.64 -2.17 -2.12
C ARG A 106 1.14 -1.56 -3.42
N GLU A 107 2.34 -0.98 -3.44
CA GLU A 107 2.94 -0.39 -4.64
C GLU A 107 3.09 -1.41 -5.76
N GLN A 108 3.63 -2.59 -5.46
CA GLN A 108 3.76 -3.66 -6.45
C GLN A 108 2.41 -4.12 -6.98
N ALA A 109 1.37 -4.19 -6.13
CA ALA A 109 0.02 -4.55 -6.57
C ALA A 109 -0.56 -3.49 -7.53
N LEU A 110 -0.42 -2.21 -7.20
CA LEU A 110 -0.86 -1.11 -8.07
C LEU A 110 -0.07 -1.09 -9.38
N ASN A 111 1.25 -1.27 -9.33
CA ASN A 111 2.08 -1.27 -10.52
C ASN A 111 1.78 -2.46 -11.43
N ARG A 112 1.51 -3.65 -10.86
CA ARG A 112 1.06 -4.82 -11.63
C ARG A 112 -0.31 -4.59 -12.28
N LEU A 113 -1.24 -3.93 -11.58
CA LEU A 113 -2.53 -3.55 -12.16
C LEU A 113 -2.34 -2.57 -13.33
N ASN A 114 -1.49 -1.56 -13.15
CA ASN A 114 -1.19 -0.61 -14.23
C ASN A 114 -0.53 -1.31 -15.42
N ALA A 115 0.47 -2.16 -15.19
CA ALA A 115 1.12 -2.93 -16.24
C ALA A 115 0.16 -3.87 -16.97
N TRP A 116 -0.77 -4.51 -16.25
CA TRP A 116 -1.83 -5.34 -16.84
C TRP A 116 -2.77 -4.52 -17.73
N ALA A 117 -3.26 -3.39 -17.23
CA ALA A 117 -4.15 -2.50 -17.95
C ALA A 117 -3.49 -1.94 -19.23
N VAL A 118 -2.26 -1.45 -19.11
CA VAL A 118 -1.47 -0.95 -20.25
C VAL A 118 -1.17 -2.07 -21.24
N GLY A 119 -0.81 -3.27 -20.77
CA GLY A 119 -0.51 -4.41 -21.62
C GLY A 119 -1.70 -4.82 -22.49
N ILE A 120 -2.89 -4.94 -21.89
CA ILE A 120 -4.12 -5.26 -22.66
C ILE A 120 -4.47 -4.12 -23.61
N TRP A 121 -4.37 -2.88 -23.16
CA TRP A 121 -4.65 -1.72 -23.99
C TRP A 121 -3.74 -1.67 -25.23
N LEU A 122 -2.44 -1.91 -25.08
CA LEU A 122 -1.49 -1.99 -26.19
C LEU A 122 -1.82 -3.14 -27.16
N LEU A 123 -2.23 -4.30 -26.64
CA LEU A 123 -2.68 -5.42 -27.48
C LEU A 123 -3.93 -5.06 -28.30
N MET A 124 -4.88 -4.34 -27.70
CA MET A 124 -6.07 -3.84 -28.40
C MET A 124 -5.69 -2.82 -29.48
N CYS A 125 -4.81 -1.86 -29.17
CA CYS A 125 -4.30 -0.90 -30.16
C CYS A 125 -3.62 -1.60 -31.33
N PHE A 126 -2.77 -2.59 -31.05
CA PHE A 126 -2.11 -3.38 -32.08
C PHE A 126 -3.10 -4.12 -32.99
N ALA A 127 -4.13 -4.73 -32.41
CA ALA A 127 -5.18 -5.40 -33.18
C ALA A 127 -5.95 -4.43 -34.10
N VAL A 128 -6.24 -3.22 -33.63
CA VAL A 128 -6.91 -2.18 -34.44
C VAL A 128 -6.01 -1.66 -35.57
N ILE A 129 -4.72 -1.45 -35.30
CA ILE A 129 -3.76 -1.01 -36.33
C ILE A 129 -3.62 -2.05 -37.43
N LEU A 130 -3.46 -3.33 -37.08
CA LEU A 130 -3.43 -4.43 -38.05
C LEU A 130 -4.70 -4.47 -38.90
N ALA A 131 -5.85 -4.19 -38.28
CA ALA A 131 -7.12 -4.15 -38.98
C ALA A 131 -7.23 -3.01 -40.01
N GLY A 132 -6.61 -1.85 -39.72
CA GLY A 132 -6.62 -0.70 -40.62
C GLY A 132 -5.66 -0.81 -41.80
N GLN A 133 -4.61 -1.63 -41.70
CA GLN A 133 -3.56 -1.74 -42.74
C GLN A 133 -3.84 -2.83 -43.79
N THR A 134 -4.84 -3.68 -43.57
CA THR A 134 -5.13 -4.83 -44.43
C THR A 134 -6.52 -4.69 -45.06
N GLN A 135 -6.67 -5.09 -46.34
CA GLN A 135 -8.00 -5.26 -46.94
C GLN A 135 -8.66 -6.49 -46.31
N LEU A 136 -9.12 -6.36 -45.07
CA LEU A 136 -9.70 -7.43 -44.31
C LEU A 136 -11.07 -7.81 -44.85
N THR A 137 -11.33 -9.11 -44.92
CA THR A 137 -12.68 -9.63 -45.11
C THR A 137 -13.56 -9.26 -43.92
N ALA A 138 -14.87 -9.06 -44.15
CA ALA A 138 -15.84 -8.75 -43.09
C ALA A 138 -15.81 -9.76 -41.92
N ALA A 139 -15.56 -11.03 -42.23
CA ALA A 139 -15.42 -12.09 -41.22
C ALA A 139 -14.20 -11.89 -40.30
N LEU A 140 -13.08 -11.37 -40.82
CA LEU A 140 -11.88 -11.12 -40.03
C LEU A 140 -12.02 -9.85 -39.18
N VAL A 141 -12.69 -8.82 -39.70
CA VAL A 141 -13.08 -7.62 -38.93
C VAL A 141 -13.96 -7.99 -37.74
N GLN A 142 -14.96 -8.86 -37.93
CA GLN A 142 -15.84 -9.32 -36.85
C GLN A 142 -15.09 -10.11 -35.77
N ARG A 143 -14.08 -10.92 -36.14
CA ARG A 143 -13.21 -11.63 -35.18
C ARG A 143 -12.31 -10.69 -34.39
N ILE A 144 -11.83 -9.62 -35.00
CA ILE A 144 -11.02 -8.60 -34.31
C ILE A 144 -11.91 -7.84 -33.31
N LEU A 145 -13.10 -7.41 -33.73
CA LEU A 145 -14.07 -6.75 -32.85
C LEU A 145 -14.48 -7.62 -31.66
N SER A 146 -14.75 -8.91 -31.87
CA SER A 146 -15.03 -9.83 -30.76
C SER A 146 -13.81 -10.01 -29.85
N GLY A 147 -12.60 -10.08 -30.41
CA GLY A 147 -11.36 -10.11 -29.65
C GLY A 147 -11.15 -8.86 -28.79
N VAL A 148 -11.44 -7.67 -29.33
CA VAL A 148 -11.41 -6.39 -28.61
C VAL A 148 -12.44 -6.39 -27.48
N ALA A 149 -13.67 -6.83 -27.74
CA ALA A 149 -14.71 -6.93 -26.71
C ALA A 149 -14.31 -7.87 -25.56
N VAL A 150 -13.76 -9.05 -25.89
CA VAL A 150 -13.20 -9.98 -24.90
C VAL A 150 -12.04 -9.33 -24.14
N GLY A 151 -11.14 -8.62 -24.83
CA GLY A 151 -10.04 -7.87 -24.22
C GLY A 151 -10.53 -6.85 -23.20
N THR A 152 -11.57 -6.08 -23.52
CA THR A 152 -12.20 -5.12 -22.59
C THR A 152 -12.74 -5.82 -21.34
N VAL A 153 -13.43 -6.95 -21.49
CA VAL A 153 -13.95 -7.72 -20.35
C VAL A 153 -12.81 -8.24 -19.47
N VAL A 154 -11.75 -8.80 -20.09
CA VAL A 154 -10.56 -9.27 -19.36
C VAL A 154 -9.84 -8.13 -18.63
N MET A 155 -9.77 -6.95 -19.24
CA MET A 155 -9.23 -5.74 -18.61
C MET A 155 -10.05 -5.35 -17.38
N LEU A 156 -11.38 -5.29 -17.50
CA LEU A 156 -12.29 -4.97 -16.39
C LEU A 156 -12.17 -5.96 -15.24
N VAL A 157 -12.13 -7.27 -15.54
CA VAL A 157 -11.92 -8.31 -14.52
C VAL A 157 -10.58 -8.11 -13.81
N GLY A 158 -9.51 -7.81 -14.55
CA GLY A 158 -8.19 -7.53 -13.98
C GLY A 158 -8.19 -6.28 -13.09
N ILE A 159 -8.85 -5.19 -13.51
CA ILE A 159 -8.98 -3.95 -12.75
C ILE A 159 -9.76 -4.21 -11.46
N VAL A 160 -10.90 -4.88 -11.52
CA VAL A 160 -11.73 -5.17 -10.34
C VAL A 160 -10.97 -6.04 -9.35
N THR A 161 -10.41 -7.16 -9.81
CA THR A 161 -9.66 -8.09 -8.94
C THR A 161 -8.42 -7.43 -8.35
N GLY A 162 -7.65 -6.69 -9.14
CA GLY A 162 -6.47 -5.97 -8.67
C GLY A 162 -6.82 -4.84 -7.70
N SER A 163 -7.88 -4.06 -7.96
CA SER A 163 -8.38 -3.01 -7.06
C SER A 163 -8.81 -3.56 -5.71
N LEU A 164 -9.47 -4.73 -5.68
CA LEU A 164 -9.82 -5.42 -4.44
C LEU A 164 -8.57 -5.84 -3.65
N THR A 165 -7.52 -6.33 -4.33
CA THR A 165 -6.25 -6.69 -3.67
C THR A 165 -5.51 -5.46 -3.14
N ALA A 166 -5.40 -4.40 -3.94
CA ALA A 166 -4.78 -3.14 -3.53
C ALA A 166 -5.53 -2.50 -2.36
N GLY A 167 -6.87 -2.53 -2.39
CA GLY A 167 -7.72 -2.05 -1.29
C GLY A 167 -7.48 -2.79 0.02
N ARG A 168 -7.26 -4.12 -0.03
CA ARG A 168 -6.90 -4.91 1.17
C ARG A 168 -5.56 -4.48 1.75
N TYR A 169 -4.53 -4.31 0.92
CA TYR A 169 -3.22 -3.81 1.39
C TYR A 169 -3.32 -2.38 1.90
N HIS A 170 -4.09 -1.53 1.24
CA HIS A 170 -4.29 -0.15 1.66
C HIS A 170 -4.93 -0.06 3.06
N ARG A 171 -5.94 -0.88 3.36
CA ARG A 171 -6.54 -0.96 4.70
C ARG A 171 -5.53 -1.40 5.77
N GLN A 172 -4.68 -2.38 5.46
CA GLN A 172 -3.63 -2.83 6.38
C GLN A 172 -2.59 -1.75 6.63
N VAL A 173 -2.15 -1.05 5.57
CA VAL A 173 -1.23 0.08 5.68
C VAL A 173 -1.84 1.19 6.54
N ARG A 174 -3.11 1.59 6.32
CA ARG A 174 -3.79 2.59 7.17
C ARG A 174 -3.79 2.20 8.64
N ARG A 175 -4.12 0.95 8.95
CA ARG A 175 -4.13 0.45 10.34
C ARG A 175 -2.72 0.49 10.95
N LEU A 176 -1.69 0.14 10.17
CA LEU A 176 -0.32 0.15 10.66
C LEU A 176 0.20 1.57 10.87
N ILE A 177 -0.13 2.53 10.01
CA ILE A 177 0.18 3.95 10.20
C ILE A 177 -0.44 4.48 11.49
N GLN A 178 -1.71 4.14 11.77
CA GLN A 178 -2.37 4.53 13.02
C GLN A 178 -1.67 3.96 14.27
N LEU A 179 -1.00 2.81 14.15
CA LEU A 179 -0.28 2.17 15.26
C LEU A 179 1.15 2.68 15.41
N THR A 180 1.84 2.97 14.31
CA THR A 180 3.26 3.37 14.33
C THR A 180 3.45 4.88 14.35
N GLY A 181 2.44 5.66 13.96
CA GLY A 181 2.56 7.10 13.72
C GLY A 181 3.41 7.45 12.49
N ASP A 182 3.98 6.47 11.80
CA ASP A 182 4.78 6.67 10.59
C ASP A 182 3.85 6.88 9.40
N ASP A 183 3.73 8.13 8.94
CA ASP A 183 2.94 8.55 7.80
C ASP A 183 3.79 8.78 6.52
N GLN A 184 5.06 8.40 6.52
CA GLN A 184 5.95 8.62 5.38
C GLN A 184 5.45 7.93 4.10
N GLY A 185 5.49 8.66 2.98
CA GLY A 185 5.06 8.14 1.67
C GLY A 185 3.56 7.81 1.59
N THR A 186 2.75 8.28 2.53
CA THR A 186 1.31 8.30 2.35
C THR A 186 0.88 9.52 1.55
N TRP A 187 -0.05 9.31 0.63
CA TRP A 187 -0.74 10.42 0.00
C TRP A 187 -1.50 11.16 1.09
N LYS A 188 -1.11 12.42 1.31
CA LYS A 188 -1.80 13.37 2.19
C LYS A 188 -2.70 14.23 1.29
N PRO A 189 -3.98 14.43 1.62
CA PRO A 189 -4.81 15.38 0.89
C PRO A 189 -4.18 16.77 0.91
N THR A 190 -4.26 17.45 -0.23
CA THR A 190 -3.84 18.85 -0.36
C THR A 190 -5.05 19.73 -0.09
N PHE A 191 -4.99 20.56 0.94
CA PHE A 191 -5.95 21.61 1.23
C PHE A 191 -5.41 22.94 0.71
N HIS A 192 -6.29 23.82 0.26
CA HIS A 192 -5.89 25.17 -0.14
C HIS A 192 -6.22 26.14 0.98
N VAL A 193 -5.20 26.79 1.54
CA VAL A 193 -5.34 27.80 2.59
C VAL A 193 -5.02 29.15 1.99
N LEU A 194 -5.99 30.04 2.01
CA LEU A 194 -5.87 31.41 1.58
C LEU A 194 -5.64 32.31 2.80
N PHE A 195 -4.59 33.12 2.78
CA PHE A 195 -4.40 34.21 3.73
C PHE A 195 -4.73 35.53 3.05
N HIS A 196 -5.67 36.27 3.61
CA HIS A 196 -6.21 37.50 3.03
C HIS A 196 -5.41 38.71 3.51
N HIS A 197 -5.16 39.66 2.61
CA HIS A 197 -4.64 41.01 2.90
C HIS A 197 -3.41 41.05 3.82
N GLN A 198 -2.46 40.16 3.61
CA GLN A 198 -1.24 40.10 4.41
C GLN A 198 -0.18 41.07 3.86
N ALA A 199 0.38 41.92 4.75
CA ALA A 199 1.44 42.85 4.37
C ALA A 199 2.77 42.15 4.04
N GLN A 200 2.99 40.96 4.59
CA GLN A 200 4.18 40.14 4.40
C GLN A 200 3.78 38.68 4.23
N MET A 201 4.65 37.87 3.63
CA MET A 201 4.41 36.44 3.47
C MET A 201 4.19 35.78 4.84
N PRO A 202 3.09 35.02 5.03
CA PRO A 202 2.83 34.30 6.28
C PRO A 202 3.99 33.38 6.65
N ALA A 203 4.41 33.42 7.92
CA ALA A 203 5.48 32.57 8.45
C ALA A 203 4.98 31.13 8.65
N VAL A 204 4.83 30.39 7.54
CA VAL A 204 4.35 29.00 7.53
C VAL A 204 5.30 28.01 8.22
N ASP A 205 6.54 28.39 8.49
CA ASP A 205 7.49 27.56 9.26
C ASP A 205 6.99 27.28 10.68
N GLN A 206 6.28 28.25 11.28
CA GLN A 206 5.64 28.09 12.59
C GLN A 206 4.43 27.15 12.54
N LEU A 207 3.93 26.87 11.33
CA LEU A 207 2.78 26.02 11.06
C LEU A 207 3.20 24.63 10.54
N ALA A 208 4.48 24.28 10.60
CA ALA A 208 5.01 23.00 10.13
C ALA A 208 4.36 21.78 10.81
N GLU A 209 3.86 21.93 12.04
CA GLU A 209 3.10 20.89 12.75
C GLU A 209 1.78 20.52 12.06
N LEU A 210 1.20 21.45 11.29
CA LEU A 210 -0.04 21.20 10.55
C LEU A 210 0.18 20.39 9.29
N GLY A 211 1.41 20.31 8.78
CA GLY A 211 1.76 19.58 7.57
C GLY A 211 2.78 20.30 6.72
N THR A 212 2.90 19.87 5.47
CA THR A 212 3.82 20.48 4.51
C THR A 212 3.12 21.60 3.77
N TRP A 213 3.65 22.82 3.90
CA TRP A 213 3.13 24.02 3.24
C TRP A 213 3.92 24.31 1.96
N GLN A 214 3.21 24.64 0.88
CA GLN A 214 3.81 25.08 -0.38
C GLN A 214 3.08 26.32 -0.87
N LEU A 215 3.82 27.36 -1.26
CA LEU A 215 3.22 28.56 -1.84
C LEU A 215 2.74 28.24 -3.26
N ALA A 216 1.44 28.34 -3.49
CA ALA A 216 0.82 28.08 -4.79
C ALA A 216 0.74 29.37 -5.63
N MET A 217 0.32 30.48 -5.02
CA MET A 217 0.14 31.75 -5.71
C MET A 217 0.22 32.93 -4.74
N GLN A 218 0.64 34.09 -5.26
CA GLN A 218 0.56 35.37 -4.57
C GLN A 218 -0.13 36.39 -5.48
N ASN A 219 -1.08 37.15 -4.94
CA ASN A 219 -1.72 38.26 -5.64
C ASN A 219 -1.10 39.61 -5.24
N LYS A 220 -1.17 40.59 -6.15
CA LYS A 220 -0.76 41.98 -5.90
C LYS A 220 -1.61 42.69 -4.83
N ALA A 221 -2.77 42.12 -4.50
CA ALA A 221 -3.65 42.62 -3.44
C ALA A 221 -3.19 42.22 -2.01
N GLY A 222 -2.12 41.43 -1.88
CA GLY A 222 -1.63 40.93 -0.60
C GLY A 222 -2.21 39.59 -0.17
N ASP A 223 -2.86 38.87 -1.09
CA ASP A 223 -3.40 37.53 -0.83
C ASP A 223 -2.36 36.45 -1.14
N TYR A 224 -2.21 35.48 -0.23
CA TYR A 224 -1.30 34.37 -0.38
C TYR A 224 -2.06 33.04 -0.36
N TYR A 225 -1.89 32.25 -1.40
CA TYR A 225 -2.48 30.92 -1.55
C TYR A 225 -1.42 29.87 -1.24
N PHE A 226 -1.71 29.02 -0.26
CA PHE A 226 -0.87 27.90 0.11
C PHE A 226 -1.58 26.57 -0.09
N ASP A 227 -0.80 25.61 -0.58
CA ASP A 227 -1.16 24.21 -0.60
C ASP A 227 -0.62 23.56 0.69
N LEU A 228 -1.54 23.11 1.53
CA LEU A 228 -1.26 22.39 2.78
C LEU A 228 -1.48 20.90 2.58
N GLN A 229 -0.41 20.11 2.59
CA GLN A 229 -0.49 18.66 2.56
C GLN A 229 -0.54 18.11 3.98
N THR A 230 -1.69 17.59 4.39
CA THR A 230 -1.91 17.11 5.75
C THR A 230 -2.92 15.98 5.84
N ASN A 231 -2.88 15.20 6.93
CA ASN A 231 -3.89 14.21 7.26
C ASN A 231 -5.02 14.78 8.14
N LEU A 232 -4.90 16.05 8.55
CA LEU A 232 -5.91 16.74 9.34
C LEU A 232 -7.17 17.00 8.51
N SER A 233 -8.32 17.01 9.19
CA SER A 233 -9.59 17.46 8.61
C SER A 233 -9.63 18.98 8.48
N GLU A 234 -10.51 19.49 7.60
CA GLU A 234 -10.72 20.93 7.40
C GLU A 234 -10.99 21.67 8.72
N LEU A 235 -11.78 21.05 9.60
CA LEU A 235 -12.14 21.59 10.90
C LEU A 235 -10.95 21.63 11.85
N GLU A 236 -10.10 20.61 11.85
CA GLU A 236 -8.87 20.58 12.65
C GLU A 236 -7.85 21.61 12.17
N ILE A 237 -7.71 21.79 10.85
CA ILE A 237 -6.86 22.82 10.25
C ILE A 237 -7.38 24.20 10.67
N LYS A 238 -8.67 24.47 10.46
CA LYS A 238 -9.30 25.75 10.84
C LYS A 238 -9.14 26.04 12.32
N ASN A 239 -9.44 25.08 13.19
CA ASN A 239 -9.32 25.26 14.64
C ASN A 239 -7.89 25.48 15.08
N SER A 240 -6.91 24.89 14.40
CA SER A 240 -5.51 25.09 14.73
C SER A 240 -5.01 26.45 14.25
N LEU A 241 -5.42 26.89 13.06
CA LEU A 241 -5.14 28.23 12.56
C LEU A 241 -5.82 29.31 13.40
N LEU A 242 -7.05 29.09 13.88
CA LEU A 242 -7.77 30.02 14.78
C LEU A 242 -7.06 30.27 16.10
N LYS A 243 -6.22 29.33 16.58
CA LYS A 243 -5.42 29.53 17.79
C LYS A 243 -4.28 30.54 17.60
N MET A 244 -3.88 30.79 16.36
CA MET A 244 -2.71 31.59 16.00
C MET A 244 -3.07 32.85 15.22
N ILE A 245 -4.14 32.81 14.42
CA ILE A 245 -4.55 33.82 13.46
C ILE A 245 -6.06 34.05 13.57
N LYS A 246 -6.54 35.29 13.38
CA LYS A 246 -7.97 35.61 13.43
C LYS A 246 -8.71 35.01 12.22
N ASN A 247 -9.96 34.59 12.43
CA ASN A 247 -10.80 33.95 11.39
C ASN A 247 -11.00 34.79 10.12
N GLN A 248 -10.87 36.12 10.20
CA GLN A 248 -11.08 37.02 9.06
C GLN A 248 -9.88 37.08 8.12
N ASP A 249 -8.71 36.60 8.57
CA ASP A 249 -7.45 36.75 7.87
C ASP A 249 -7.09 35.49 7.06
N PHE A 250 -7.91 34.43 7.14
CA PHE A 250 -7.69 33.21 6.37
C PHE A 250 -8.97 32.47 5.98
N THR A 251 -8.87 31.64 4.96
CA THR A 251 -9.92 30.71 4.52
C THR A 251 -9.28 29.37 4.18
N VAL A 252 -9.79 28.30 4.78
CA VAL A 252 -9.41 26.93 4.44
C VAL A 252 -10.44 26.42 3.45
N MET A 253 -10.00 26.10 2.24
CA MET A 253 -10.81 25.43 1.23
C MET A 253 -10.66 23.92 1.39
N SER A 254 -11.73 23.18 1.14
CA SER A 254 -11.67 21.72 1.19
C SER A 254 -10.65 21.17 0.18
N TRP A 255 -10.19 19.95 0.41
CA TRP A 255 -9.29 19.22 -0.50
C TRP A 255 -9.85 19.00 -1.93
N LEU A 256 -11.16 19.23 -2.14
CA LEU A 256 -11.81 19.18 -3.45
C LEU A 256 -11.82 20.54 -4.17
N GLY A 257 -11.17 21.57 -3.60
CA GLY A 257 -11.18 22.93 -4.13
C GLY A 257 -12.53 23.63 -4.02
N LEU A 258 -13.49 23.05 -3.28
CA LEU A 258 -14.78 23.65 -3.04
C LEU A 258 -14.65 24.73 -1.95
N TYR A 259 -15.17 25.91 -2.24
CA TYR A 259 -15.31 27.00 -1.28
C TYR A 259 -16.21 26.54 -0.13
N PRO A 260 -15.86 26.81 1.14
CA PRO A 260 -16.72 26.46 2.27
C PRO A 260 -18.07 27.18 2.11
N ILE A 261 -19.17 26.42 2.16
CA ILE A 261 -20.56 26.92 2.13
C ILE A 261 -20.94 27.39 3.53
#